data_AF-A0A2N7W7W5-F1
#
_entry.id   AF-A0A2N7W7W5-F1
#
_cell.length_a   1.000
_cell.length_b   1.000
_cell.length_c   1.000
_cell.angle_alpha   90.00
_cell.angle_beta   90.00
_cell.angle_gamma   90.00
#
_symmetry.space_group_name_H-M   'P 1'
#
loop_
_entity.id
_entity.type
_entity.pdbx_description
1 polymer ?
#
loop_
_entity_poly.entity_id
_entity_poly.type
_entity_poly.pdbx_seq_one_letter_code
_entity_poly.pdbx_strand_id
1 'polypeptide(L)'
;MTTILTIADIEQAINYWCTRQAPGEDGALCKSARPLADLYGLMIYQRLSYIDVSRLEPEQTDAIRVAAAGGDDRPFRRRLPGVEGQERPPYPAMDQHGE
;
A
#
# COMPACT_ATOMS: atom_id res chain seq x y z
N MET A 1 0.62 18.66 16.02
CA MET A 1 0.40 17.20 16.08
C MET A 1 0.80 16.64 14.73
N THR A 2 1.77 15.73 14.70
CA THR A 2 2.20 15.04 13.47
C THR A 2 1.25 13.88 13.23
N THR A 3 0.50 13.94 12.14
CA THR A 3 -0.33 12.80 11.73
C THR A 3 0.57 11.77 11.08
N ILE A 4 0.55 10.54 11.59
CA ILE A 4 1.31 9.42 11.06
C ILE A 4 0.35 8.49 10.31
N LEU A 5 0.73 8.09 9.10
CA LEU A 5 0.02 7.10 8.30
C LEU A 5 0.85 5.84 8.19
N THR A 6 0.18 4.69 8.27
CA THR A 6 0.81 3.38 8.05
C THR A 6 0.82 3.02 6.57
N ILE A 7 1.70 2.10 6.18
CA ILE A 7 1.72 1.55 4.82
C ILE A 7 0.35 0.97 4.41
N ALA A 8 -0.43 0.48 5.38
CA ALA A 8 -1.76 -0.05 5.15
C ALA A 8 -2.82 1.02 4.92
N ASP A 9 -2.69 2.21 5.53
CA ASP A 9 -3.56 3.36 5.22
C ASP A 9 -3.37 3.79 3.76
N ILE A 10 -2.11 3.74 3.28
CA ILE A 10 -1.80 4.02 1.87
C ILE A 10 -2.38 2.93 0.95
N GLU A 11 -2.23 1.64 1.31
CA GLU A 11 -2.84 0.52 0.57
C GLU A 11 -4.37 0.66 0.48
N GLN A 12 -5.02 1.06 1.58
CA GLN A 12 -6.46 1.28 1.62
C GLN A 12 -6.88 2.43 0.71
N ALA A 13 -6.14 3.54 0.73
CA ALA A 13 -6.41 4.67 -0.16
C ALA A 13 -6.30 4.26 -1.64
N ILE A 14 -5.28 3.48 -2.01
CA ILE A 14 -5.16 2.93 -3.37
C ILE A 14 -6.37 2.06 -3.72
N ASN A 15 -6.76 1.14 -2.84
CA ASN A 15 -7.91 0.25 -3.05
C ASN A 15 -9.23 1.03 -3.20
N TYR A 16 -9.42 2.09 -2.42
CA TYR A 16 -10.57 2.98 -2.55
C TYR A 16 -10.66 3.59 -3.95
N TRP A 17 -9.55 4.09 -4.48
CA TRP A 17 -9.52 4.69 -5.81
C TRP A 17 -9.69 3.68 -6.93
N CYS A 18 -9.13 2.47 -6.78
CA CYS A 18 -9.30 1.36 -7.73
C CYS A 18 -10.74 0.82 -7.77
N THR A 19 -11.45 0.84 -6.64
CA THR A 19 -12.84 0.35 -6.58
C THR A 19 -13.85 1.38 -7.10
N ARG A 20 -13.57 2.68 -6.95
CA ARG A 20 -14.46 3.75 -7.41
C ARG A 20 -14.30 4.11 -8.89
N GLN A 21 -13.11 4.00 -9.43
CA GLN A 21 -12.84 4.23 -10.83
C GLN A 21 -12.33 2.92 -11.41
N ALA A 22 -13.18 2.22 -12.17
CA ALA A 22 -12.73 1.09 -12.96
C ALA A 22 -11.47 1.53 -13.72
N PRO A 23 -10.39 0.73 -13.69
CA PRO A 23 -9.21 1.06 -14.48
C PRO A 23 -9.66 1.27 -15.93
N GLY A 24 -9.11 2.29 -16.60
CA GLY A 24 -9.39 2.53 -18.02
C GLY A 24 -9.05 1.30 -18.86
N GLU A 25 -9.38 1.31 -20.16
CA GLU A 25 -9.18 0.17 -21.09
C GLU A 25 -7.79 -0.50 -21.00
N ASP A 26 -6.76 0.22 -20.54
CA ASP A 26 -5.38 -0.28 -20.38
C ASP A 26 -5.02 -0.84 -18.99
N GLY A 27 -5.96 -0.96 -18.05
CA GLY A 27 -5.63 -1.42 -16.68
C GLY A 27 -4.87 -0.38 -15.85
N ALA A 28 -4.76 0.86 -16.34
CA ALA A 28 -3.98 1.91 -15.69
C ALA A 28 -4.67 2.44 -14.42
N LEU A 29 -3.86 2.66 -13.37
CA LEU A 29 -4.30 3.36 -12.15
C LEU A 29 -4.85 4.75 -12.50
N CYS A 30 -5.94 5.15 -11.87
CA CYS A 30 -6.48 6.50 -12.05
C CYS A 30 -5.51 7.57 -11.50
N LYS A 31 -5.67 8.82 -11.94
CA LYS A 31 -4.78 9.95 -11.56
C LYS A 31 -4.60 10.11 -10.06
N SER A 32 -5.62 9.77 -9.25
CA SER A 32 -5.56 9.83 -7.79
C SER A 32 -4.88 8.62 -7.14
N ALA A 33 -4.94 7.44 -7.76
CA ALA A 33 -4.30 6.22 -7.25
C ALA A 33 -2.80 6.17 -7.58
N ARG A 34 -2.39 6.73 -8.72
CA ARG A 34 -0.99 6.71 -9.18
C ARG A 34 0.00 7.29 -8.16
N PRO A 35 -0.15 8.52 -7.64
CA PRO A 35 0.80 9.08 -6.68
C PRO A 35 0.85 8.31 -5.35
N LEU A 36 -0.24 7.60 -5.00
CA LEU A 36 -0.28 6.74 -3.82
C LEU A 36 0.47 5.43 -4.04
N ALA A 37 0.41 4.86 -5.26
CA ALA A 37 1.18 3.68 -5.61
C ALA A 37 2.69 3.96 -5.60
N ASP A 38 3.11 5.14 -6.08
CA ASP A 38 4.51 5.57 -6.01
C ASP A 38 4.97 5.71 -4.55
N LEU A 39 4.13 6.31 -3.68
CA LEU A 39 4.37 6.40 -2.25
C LEU A 39 4.47 5.02 -1.57
N TYR A 40 3.53 4.14 -1.87
CA TYR A 40 3.50 2.78 -1.33
C TYR A 40 4.75 2.00 -1.73
N GLY A 41 5.15 2.09 -3.01
CA GLY A 41 6.40 1.51 -3.50
C GLY A 41 7.63 2.07 -2.80
N LEU A 42 7.66 3.39 -2.56
CA LEU A 42 8.74 4.04 -1.82
C LEU A 42 8.83 3.54 -0.37
N MET A 43 7.69 3.35 0.31
CA MET A 43 7.64 2.81 1.66
C MET A 43 8.17 1.37 1.72
N ILE A 44 7.81 0.52 0.76
CA ILE A 44 8.37 -0.84 0.65
C ILE A 44 9.89 -0.78 0.42
N TYR A 45 10.34 0.03 -0.55
CA TYR A 45 11.75 0.16 -0.90
C TYR A 45 12.60 0.61 0.30
N GLN A 46 12.11 1.61 1.04
CA GLN A 46 12.78 2.13 2.24
C GLN A 46 12.51 1.31 3.51
N ARG A 47 11.71 0.24 3.43
CA ARG A 47 11.22 -0.56 4.57
C ARG A 47 10.53 0.27 5.66
N LEU A 48 9.80 1.31 5.26
CA LEU A 48 9.02 2.16 6.14
C LEU A 48 7.64 1.53 6.37
N SER A 49 7.29 1.28 7.63
CA SER A 49 5.93 0.86 8.01
C SER A 49 4.99 2.05 8.24
N TYR A 50 5.55 3.24 8.44
CA TYR A 50 4.84 4.47 8.72
C TYR A 50 5.52 5.67 8.05
N ILE A 51 4.72 6.69 7.72
CA ILE A 51 5.19 7.96 7.17
C ILE A 51 4.44 9.11 7.84
N ASP A 52 5.15 10.20 8.07
CA ASP A 52 4.56 11.44 8.57
C ASP A 52 3.85 12.19 7.44
N VAL A 53 2.64 12.70 7.69
CA VAL A 53 1.87 13.48 6.71
C VAL A 53 2.65 14.70 6.22
N SER A 54 3.55 15.27 7.02
CA SER A 54 4.44 16.37 6.59
C SER A 54 5.44 15.99 5.50
N ARG A 55 5.67 14.70 5.27
CA ARG A 55 6.55 14.17 4.21
C ARG A 55 5.79 13.85 2.92
N LEU A 56 4.48 14.05 2.90
CA LEU A 56 3.64 13.76 1.74
C LEU A 56 3.58 14.98 0.83
N GLU A 57 3.51 14.70 -0.47
CA GLU A 57 3.20 15.72 -1.45
C GLU A 57 1.73 16.14 -1.34
N PRO A 58 1.36 17.36 -1.76
CA PRO A 58 0.00 17.87 -1.67
C PRO A 58 -1.03 16.95 -2.34
N GLU A 59 -0.66 16.37 -3.48
CA GLU A 59 -1.52 15.47 -4.28
C GLU A 59 -1.78 14.14 -3.55
N GLN A 60 -0.77 13.59 -2.87
CA GLN A 60 -0.90 12.39 -2.05
C GLN A 60 -1.80 12.67 -0.85
N THR A 61 -1.60 13.80 -0.19
CA THR A 61 -2.39 14.21 0.97
C THR A 61 -3.86 14.39 0.63
N ASP A 62 -4.17 15.06 -0.48
CA ASP A 62 -5.57 15.22 -0.92
C ASP A 62 -6.20 13.87 -1.31
N ALA A 63 -5.48 13.03 -2.05
CA ALA A 63 -5.97 11.70 -2.43
C ALA A 63 -6.25 10.79 -1.21
N ILE A 64 -5.40 10.85 -0.18
CA ILE A 64 -5.62 10.13 1.09
C ILE A 64 -6.81 10.73 1.84
N ARG A 65 -6.92 12.06 1.92
CA ARG A 65 -8.02 12.73 2.63
C ARG A 65 -9.38 12.38 2.01
N VAL A 66 -9.49 12.37 0.69
CA VAL A 66 -10.71 11.99 -0.02
C VAL A 66 -11.01 10.50 0.17
N ALA A 67 -10.00 9.64 0.14
CA ALA A 67 -10.16 8.22 0.41
C ALA A 67 -10.63 7.95 1.84
N ALA A 68 -10.05 8.64 2.84
CA ALA A 68 -10.45 8.54 4.24
C ALA A 68 -11.86 9.08 4.50
N ALA A 69 -12.28 10.13 3.78
CA ALA A 69 -13.64 10.67 3.89
C ALA A 69 -14.71 9.80 3.20
N GLY A 70 -14.32 9.01 2.19
CA GLY A 70 -15.23 8.16 1.42
C GLY A 70 -15.14 6.65 1.74
N GLY A 71 -14.12 6.25 2.50
CA GLY A 71 -13.87 4.91 2.97
C GLY A 71 -14.52 4.72 4.33
N ASP A 72 -15.47 3.81 4.40
CA ASP A 72 -16.04 3.27 5.62
C ASP A 72 -14.93 2.94 6.64
N ASP A 73 -15.11 3.33 7.90
CA ASP A 73 -14.28 3.07 9.09
C ASP A 73 -14.23 1.56 9.43
N ARG A 74 -14.14 0.68 8.42
CA ARG A 74 -14.16 -0.77 8.66
C ARG A 74 -12.80 -1.22 9.16
N PRO A 75 -12.75 -2.03 10.22
CA PRO A 75 -11.55 -2.73 10.61
C PRO A 75 -11.13 -3.71 9.50
N PHE A 76 -10.12 -3.27 8.76
CA PHE A 76 -8.87 -3.99 8.48
C PHE A 76 -9.00 -5.50 8.31
N ARG A 77 -9.52 -5.95 7.16
CA ARG A 77 -9.67 -7.36 6.77
C ARG A 77 -10.45 -8.19 7.81
N ARG A 78 -11.59 -8.75 7.40
CA ARG A 78 -12.04 -10.01 7.98
C ARG A 78 -10.84 -10.96 7.90
N ARG A 79 -10.28 -11.32 9.06
CA ARG A 79 -9.22 -12.31 9.25
C ARG A 79 -9.42 -13.42 8.21
N LEU A 80 -8.45 -13.63 7.31
CA LEU A 80 -8.42 -14.89 6.58
C LEU A 80 -8.32 -15.97 7.66
N PRO A 81 -9.30 -16.87 7.82
CA PRO A 81 -9.12 -17.99 8.72
C PRO A 81 -8.00 -18.86 8.15
N GLY A 82 -6.86 -18.92 8.85
CA GLY A 82 -5.82 -19.94 8.60
C GLY A 82 -4.49 -19.48 8.00
N VAL A 83 -3.80 -18.50 8.59
CA VAL A 83 -2.34 -18.34 8.39
C VAL A 83 -1.60 -18.43 9.72
N GLU A 84 -1.80 -19.54 10.42
CA GLU A 84 -0.91 -19.97 11.49
C GLU A 84 0.09 -20.95 10.85
N GLY A 85 1.36 -20.55 10.71
CA GLY A 85 2.45 -21.50 10.44
C GLY A 85 3.16 -21.47 9.08
N GLN A 86 3.09 -20.40 8.27
CA GLN A 86 3.98 -20.32 7.10
C GLN A 86 5.35 -19.75 7.52
N GLU A 87 6.22 -20.63 8.02
CA GLU A 87 7.65 -20.39 8.04
C GLU A 87 8.07 -19.99 6.61
N ARG A 88 8.65 -18.80 6.43
CA ARG A 88 9.21 -18.41 5.13
C ARG A 88 10.27 -19.46 4.79
N PRO A 89 10.21 -20.14 3.64
CA PRO A 89 11.31 -21.00 3.24
C PRO A 89 12.58 -20.11 3.14
N PRO A 90 13.72 -20.54 3.70
CA PRO A 90 14.98 -19.88 3.40
C PRO A 90 15.20 -19.96 1.88
N TYR A 91 15.66 -18.87 1.28
CA TYR A 91 16.12 -18.86 -0.10
C TYR A 91 17.00 -20.10 -0.35
N PRO A 92 16.84 -20.82 -1.48
CA PRO A 92 17.75 -21.91 -1.78
C PRO A 92 19.17 -21.35 -1.84
N ALA A 93 20.08 -21.97 -1.09
CA ALA A 93 21.50 -21.69 -1.20
C ALA A 93 21.90 -21.93 -2.67
N MET A 94 22.52 -20.94 -3.29
CA MET A 94 23.11 -21.10 -4.62
C MET A 94 24.28 -22.07 -4.45
N ASP A 95 24.08 -23.34 -4.78
CA ASP A 95 25.14 -24.34 -4.81
C ASP A 95 26.19 -23.91 -5.82
N GLN A 96 27.36 -23.54 -5.31
CA GLN A 96 28.57 -23.31 -6.09
C GLN A 96 29.13 -24.67 -6.52
N HIS A 97 28.54 -25.28 -7.54
CA HIS A 97 29.23 -26.34 -8.26
C HIS A 97 30.22 -25.68 -9.23
N GLY A 98 31.47 -25.59 -8.77
CA GLY A 98 32.62 -25.52 -9.64
C GLY A 98 32.97 -26.92 -10.15
N GLU A 99 33.08 -27.04 -11.46
CA GLU A 99 33.92 -28.04 -12.13
C GLU A 99 34.97 -27.30 -12.96
#